data_AF-A0A2V4APF6-F1
#
_entry.id   AF-A0A2V4APF6-F1
#
_cell.length_a   1.000
_cell.length_b   1.000
_cell.length_c   1.000
_cell.angle_alpha   90.00
_cell.angle_beta   90.00
_cell.angle_gamma   90.00
#
_symmetry.space_group_name_H-M   'P 1'
#
loop_
_entity.id
_entity.type
_entity.pdbx_description
1 polymer ?
#
loop_
_entity_poly.entity_id
_entity_poly.type
_entity_poly.pdbx_seq_one_letter_code
_entity_poly.pdbx_strand_id
1 'polypeptide(L)'
;MTQPRYSSSTAVAGIDGCGDLAEQGLGVYVHRVAAAAGVGPEATCWELADREATAYVALDGSPAGFPGRDAALLWDDVRGWAVVLEAGSDADPLILAYLGGTDPLPPPETVAGFAKQVLSGGHPPPGRTRPPRHHRRDLRARLRGFLPAR
;
A
#
# COMPACT_ATOMS: atom_id res chain seq x y z
N MET A 1 14.30 33.87 -5.39
CA MET A 1 14.09 32.77 -4.44
C MET A 1 12.97 31.89 -4.99
N THR A 2 13.32 30.65 -5.31
CA THR A 2 12.58 29.74 -6.20
C THR A 2 11.63 28.87 -5.38
N GLN A 3 10.34 28.90 -5.73
CA GLN A 3 9.30 28.04 -5.13
C GLN A 3 9.40 26.61 -5.70
N PRO A 4 9.10 25.56 -4.92
CA PRO A 4 8.86 24.24 -5.48
C PRO A 4 7.47 24.20 -6.11
N ARG A 5 7.42 23.83 -7.40
CA ARG A 5 6.20 23.63 -8.17
C ARG A 5 5.63 22.25 -7.88
N TYR A 6 4.45 22.17 -7.25
CA TYR A 6 3.53 21.08 -7.54
C TYR A 6 2.92 21.38 -8.91
N SER A 7 3.48 20.77 -9.96
CA SER A 7 2.86 20.84 -11.28
C SER A 7 1.68 19.88 -11.29
N SER A 8 0.47 20.43 -11.10
CA SER A 8 -0.74 19.81 -11.62
C SER A 8 -0.66 19.81 -13.15
N SER A 9 -0.04 18.78 -13.71
CA SER A 9 -0.09 18.52 -15.15
C SER A 9 -1.36 17.75 -15.44
N THR A 10 -2.43 18.48 -15.76
CA THR A 10 -3.61 17.90 -16.41
C THR A 10 -3.22 17.53 -17.83
N ALA A 11 -2.59 16.38 -17.99
CA ALA A 11 -2.61 15.67 -19.26
C ALA A 11 -3.85 14.78 -19.25
N VAL A 12 -4.89 15.19 -19.98
CA VAL A 12 -5.93 14.27 -20.43
C VAL A 12 -5.29 13.30 -21.43
N ALA A 13 -4.63 12.27 -20.91
CA ALA A 13 -4.20 11.13 -21.70
C ALA A 13 -5.46 10.33 -22.10
N GLY A 14 -5.57 10.08 -23.40
CA GLY A 14 -6.76 9.55 -24.05
C GLY A 14 -7.29 8.27 -23.41
N ILE A 15 -8.61 8.24 -23.30
CA ILE A 15 -9.40 7.05 -23.00
C ILE A 15 -9.47 6.14 -24.23
N ASP A 16 -8.54 5.19 -24.38
CA ASP A 16 -8.66 4.05 -25.30
C ASP A 16 -7.64 2.97 -24.88
N GLY A 17 -7.94 1.80 -24.30
CA GLY A 17 -9.16 1.11 -23.89
C GLY A 17 -8.73 -0.22 -23.21
N CYS A 18 -9.44 -0.66 -22.18
CA CYS A 18 -9.05 -1.72 -21.22
C CYS A 18 -7.81 -1.33 -20.38
N GLY A 19 -8.03 -0.83 -19.16
CA GLY A 19 -6.94 -0.41 -18.25
C GLY A 19 -5.84 -1.46 -18.17
N ASP A 20 -4.58 -1.06 -17.99
CA ASP A 20 -3.46 -2.01 -17.96
C ASP A 20 -3.80 -3.21 -17.07
N LEU A 21 -3.72 -4.42 -17.61
CA LEU A 21 -4.09 -5.64 -16.87
C LEU A 21 -3.29 -5.77 -15.57
N ALA A 22 -2.08 -5.22 -15.51
CA ALA A 22 -1.31 -5.18 -14.29
C ALA A 22 -1.89 -4.20 -13.26
N GLU A 23 -2.42 -3.05 -13.69
CA GLU A 23 -3.09 -2.08 -12.81
C GLU A 23 -4.42 -2.64 -12.28
N GLN A 24 -5.20 -3.30 -13.14
CA GLN A 24 -6.40 -4.03 -12.69
C GLN A 24 -6.04 -5.13 -11.70
N GLY A 25 -4.95 -5.86 -11.97
CA GLY A 25 -4.42 -6.88 -11.07
C GLY A 25 -3.96 -6.33 -9.72
N LEU A 26 -3.37 -5.13 -9.71
CA LEU A 26 -3.04 -4.39 -8.49
C LEU A 26 -4.30 -4.06 -7.69
N GLY A 27 -5.34 -3.52 -8.35
CA GLY A 27 -6.62 -3.26 -7.70
C GLY A 27 -7.23 -4.51 -7.06
N VAL A 28 -7.21 -5.65 -7.77
CA VAL A 28 -7.68 -6.93 -7.21
C VAL A 28 -6.86 -7.35 -5.99
N TYR A 29 -5.53 -7.25 -6.06
CA TYR A 29 -4.66 -7.59 -4.92
C TYR A 29 -4.92 -6.69 -3.72
N VAL A 30 -5.01 -5.38 -3.92
CA VAL A 30 -5.26 -4.37 -2.88
C VAL A 30 -6.62 -4.58 -2.23
N HIS A 31 -7.67 -4.86 -3.01
CA HIS A 31 -8.98 -5.20 -2.45
C HIS A 31 -8.97 -6.49 -1.62
N ARG A 32 -8.17 -7.49 -2.00
CA ARG A 32 -8.01 -8.71 -1.16
C ARG A 32 -7.29 -8.39 0.15
N VAL A 33 -6.31 -7.49 0.15
CA VAL A 33 -5.63 -7.02 1.37
C VAL A 33 -6.62 -6.27 2.27
N ALA A 34 -7.40 -5.36 1.70
CA ALA A 34 -8.45 -4.63 2.41
C ALA A 34 -9.48 -5.57 3.05
N ALA A 35 -10.01 -6.51 2.28
CA ALA A 35 -10.95 -7.52 2.78
C ALA A 35 -10.33 -8.38 3.91
N ALA A 36 -9.06 -8.78 3.77
CA ALA A 36 -8.35 -9.52 4.83
C ALA A 36 -8.11 -8.69 6.09
N ALA A 37 -7.93 -7.37 5.94
CA ALA A 37 -7.81 -6.41 7.04
C ALA A 37 -9.16 -6.04 7.68
N GLY A 38 -10.29 -6.44 7.07
CA GLY A 38 -11.62 -6.19 7.58
C GLY A 38 -12.26 -4.87 7.11
N VAL A 39 -11.66 -4.18 6.13
CA VAL A 39 -12.16 -2.91 5.58
C VAL A 39 -12.70 -3.09 4.16
N GLY A 40 -13.59 -2.18 3.75
CA GLY A 40 -14.21 -2.23 2.43
C GLY A 40 -13.31 -1.75 1.29
N PRO A 41 -13.66 -2.02 0.02
CA PRO A 41 -12.90 -1.59 -1.15
C PRO A 41 -12.82 -0.05 -1.29
N GLU A 42 -13.78 0.69 -0.75
CA GLU A 42 -13.77 2.16 -0.71
C GLU A 42 -12.63 2.74 0.14
N ALA A 43 -12.08 1.95 1.07
CA ALA A 43 -10.95 2.33 1.91
C ALA A 43 -9.60 2.19 1.19
N THR A 44 -9.59 2.04 -0.13
CA THR A 44 -8.38 1.72 -0.89
C THR A 44 -8.12 2.70 -2.02
N CYS A 45 -6.83 2.94 -2.29
CA CYS A 45 -6.36 3.69 -3.44
C CYS A 45 -5.10 3.01 -3.97
N TRP A 46 -4.89 2.99 -5.28
CA TRP A 46 -3.70 2.42 -5.90
C TRP A 46 -3.40 3.11 -7.21
N GLU A 47 -2.12 3.09 -7.59
CA GLU A 47 -1.65 3.63 -8.86
C GLU A 47 -0.52 2.74 -9.39
N LEU A 48 -0.55 2.46 -10.70
CA LEU A 48 0.55 1.78 -11.40
C LEU A 48 1.17 2.69 -12.45
N ALA A 49 2.09 3.56 -12.03
CA ALA A 49 2.86 4.40 -12.93
C ALA A 49 4.04 3.64 -13.57
N ASP A 50 4.70 4.25 -14.57
CA ASP A 50 5.86 3.64 -15.24
C ASP A 50 7.05 3.42 -14.31
N ARG A 51 7.22 4.32 -13.34
CA ARG A 51 8.40 4.37 -12.46
C ARG A 51 8.12 3.94 -11.04
N GLU A 52 6.86 3.83 -10.65
CA GLU A 52 6.47 3.49 -9.29
C GLU A 52 5.06 2.91 -9.30
N ALA A 53 4.85 1.88 -8.48
CA ALA A 53 3.53 1.37 -8.16
C ALA A 53 3.29 1.58 -6.67
N THR A 54 2.13 2.12 -6.33
CA THR A 54 1.77 2.43 -4.95
C THR A 54 0.38 1.92 -4.62
N ALA A 55 0.15 1.64 -3.35
CA ALA A 55 -1.18 1.37 -2.84
C ALA A 55 -1.32 1.88 -1.41
N TYR A 56 -2.57 2.17 -1.06
CA TYR A 56 -3.00 2.68 0.22
C TYR A 56 -4.25 1.90 0.64
N VAL A 57 -4.32 1.53 1.91
CA VAL A 57 -5.51 0.94 2.55
C VAL A 57 -5.71 1.58 3.92
N ALA A 58 -6.78 2.34 4.10
CA ALA A 58 -7.16 2.86 5.41
C ALA A 58 -7.53 1.68 6.32
N LEU A 59 -7.08 1.69 7.58
CA LEU A 59 -7.39 0.64 8.55
C LEU A 59 -8.41 1.15 9.57
N ASP A 60 -9.28 0.24 10.02
CA ASP A 60 -10.12 0.52 11.18
C ASP A 60 -9.33 0.37 12.49
N GLY A 61 -9.50 1.36 13.37
CA GLY A 61 -8.97 1.37 14.73
C GLY A 61 -7.65 2.12 14.88
N SER A 62 -7.40 2.58 16.10
CA SER A 62 -6.16 3.28 16.45
C SER A 62 -5.12 2.32 17.02
N PRO A 63 -3.82 2.49 16.72
CA PRO A 63 -2.77 1.72 17.37
C PRO A 63 -2.77 1.95 18.89
N ALA A 64 -2.49 0.91 19.68
CA ALA A 64 -2.50 0.98 21.13
C ALA A 64 -1.54 2.05 21.70
N GLY A 65 -0.43 2.32 21.03
CA GLY A 65 0.53 3.37 21.40
C GLY A 65 0.11 4.79 21.00
N PHE A 66 -0.93 4.94 20.18
CA PHE A 66 -1.36 6.21 19.58
C PHE A 66 -2.89 6.31 19.52
N PRO A 67 -3.58 6.34 20.69
CA PRO A 67 -5.04 6.39 20.73
C PRO A 67 -5.59 7.64 20.01
N GLY A 68 -6.64 7.47 19.21
CA GLY A 68 -7.29 8.55 18.47
C GLY A 68 -6.52 9.00 17.22
N ARG A 69 -5.50 8.25 16.79
CA ARG A 69 -4.81 8.46 15.52
C ARG A 69 -5.18 7.34 14.56
N ASP A 70 -5.54 7.72 13.34
CA ASP A 70 -5.85 6.78 12.28
C ASP A 70 -4.57 6.13 11.76
N ALA A 71 -4.72 4.90 11.27
CA ALA A 71 -3.64 4.12 10.71
C ALA A 71 -4.01 3.66 9.31
N ALA A 72 -2.99 3.46 8.49
CA ALA A 72 -3.13 2.94 7.15
C ALA A 72 -2.02 1.93 6.83
N LEU A 73 -2.27 1.10 5.83
CA LEU A 73 -1.24 0.38 5.11
C LEU A 73 -0.81 1.20 3.90
N LEU A 74 0.50 1.43 3.78
CA LEU A 74 1.12 1.91 2.55
C LEU A 74 1.89 0.78 1.89
N TRP A 75 1.87 0.77 0.57
CA TRP A 75 2.67 -0.13 -0.24
C TRP A 75 3.37 0.66 -1.34
N ASP A 76 4.65 0.35 -1.54
CA ASP A 76 5.33 0.66 -2.79
C ASP A 76 6.11 -0.56 -3.27
N ASP A 77 6.31 -0.64 -4.58
CA ASP A 77 6.97 -1.78 -5.22
C ASP A 77 8.46 -1.97 -4.86
N VAL A 78 9.09 -1.02 -4.18
CA VAL A 78 10.47 -1.12 -3.68
C VAL A 78 10.50 -1.56 -2.22
N ARG A 79 9.66 -1.01 -1.37
CA ARG A 79 9.71 -1.16 0.09
C ARG A 79 8.63 -2.08 0.64
N GLY A 80 7.74 -2.55 -0.23
CA GLY A 80 6.64 -3.43 0.15
C GLY A 80 5.67 -2.72 1.09
N TRP A 81 5.03 -3.50 1.96
CA TRP A 81 4.00 -3.00 2.87
C TRP A 81 4.59 -2.37 4.12
N ALA A 82 3.97 -1.28 4.58
CA ALA A 82 4.25 -0.64 5.86
C ALA A 82 2.94 -0.24 6.54
N VAL A 83 2.92 -0.32 7.87
CA VAL A 83 1.86 0.31 8.68
C VAL A 83 2.32 1.71 9.02
N VAL A 84 1.45 2.68 8.81
CA VAL A 84 1.71 4.09 9.10
C VAL A 84 0.62 4.66 9.98
N LEU A 85 0.96 5.68 10.77
CA LEU A 85 -0.01 6.62 11.29
C LEU A 85 -0.29 7.65 10.24
N GLU A 86 -1.57 7.94 10.05
CA GLU A 86 -1.97 9.07 9.25
C GLU A 86 -1.57 10.37 9.98
N ALA A 87 -1.01 11.27 9.19
CA ALA A 87 -0.82 12.65 9.59
C ALA A 87 -1.86 13.50 8.84
N GLY A 88 -2.11 14.72 9.33
CA GLY A 88 -2.99 15.64 8.62
C GLY A 88 -2.50 15.86 7.18
N SER A 89 -3.37 16.36 6.30
CA SER A 89 -3.16 16.40 4.85
C SER A 89 -1.85 17.05 4.36
N ASP A 90 -1.20 17.88 5.19
CA ASP A 90 0.05 18.58 4.86
C ASP A 90 1.32 17.93 5.46
N ALA A 91 1.19 16.76 6.08
CA ALA A 91 2.30 16.09 6.75
C ALA A 91 2.51 14.66 6.23
N ASP A 92 3.78 14.27 6.13
CA ASP A 92 4.13 12.89 5.79
C ASP A 92 3.62 11.92 6.88
N PRO A 93 3.04 10.77 6.48
CA PRO A 93 2.59 9.77 7.42
C PRO A 93 3.79 9.19 8.19
N LEU A 94 3.60 8.92 9.48
CA LEU A 94 4.65 8.35 10.33
C LEU A 94 4.66 6.83 10.18
N ILE A 95 5.77 6.28 9.67
CA ILE A 95 5.92 4.83 9.51
C ILE A 95 6.14 4.17 10.87
N LEU A 96 5.27 3.23 11.23
CA LEU A 96 5.38 2.43 12.46
C LEU A 96 6.27 1.20 12.24
N ALA A 97 6.05 0.48 11.15
CA ALA A 97 6.81 -0.72 10.81
C ALA A 97 6.66 -1.08 9.33
N TYR A 98 7.71 -1.66 8.76
CA TYR A 98 7.67 -2.33 7.46
C TYR A 98 7.44 -3.83 7.64
N LEU A 99 6.62 -4.41 6.77
CA LEU A 99 6.53 -5.85 6.61
C LEU A 99 7.87 -6.36 6.05
N GLY A 100 8.50 -7.27 6.77
CA GLY A 100 9.73 -7.91 6.31
C GLY A 100 9.48 -8.93 5.20
N GLY A 101 10.56 -9.59 4.75
CA GLY A 101 10.51 -10.63 3.72
C GLY A 101 11.16 -10.19 2.42
N THR A 102 11.10 -11.04 1.41
CA THR A 102 11.71 -10.81 0.08
C THR A 102 10.68 -10.53 -1.01
N ASP A 103 9.39 -10.71 -0.72
CA ASP A 103 8.31 -10.56 -1.68
C ASP A 103 7.54 -9.25 -1.46
N PRO A 104 7.44 -8.35 -2.45
CA PRO A 104 6.61 -7.16 -2.35
C PRO A 104 5.10 -7.46 -2.42
N LEU A 105 4.68 -8.63 -2.93
CA LEU A 105 3.27 -9.04 -3.04
C LEU A 105 2.99 -10.30 -2.20
N PRO A 106 3.19 -10.26 -0.87
CA PRO A 106 2.91 -11.40 0.00
C PRO A 106 1.42 -11.76 0.01
N PRO A 107 1.02 -12.92 0.55
CA PRO A 107 -0.39 -13.25 0.69
C PRO A 107 -1.17 -12.18 1.48
N PRO A 108 -2.41 -11.81 1.08
CA PRO A 108 -3.19 -10.76 1.72
C PRO A 108 -3.36 -10.92 3.24
N GLU A 109 -3.56 -12.14 3.70
CA GLU A 109 -3.69 -12.51 5.11
C GLU A 109 -2.40 -12.26 5.90
N THR A 110 -1.23 -12.34 5.25
CA THR A 110 0.06 -12.02 5.86
C THR A 110 0.16 -10.52 6.12
N VAL A 111 -0.30 -9.69 5.18
CA VAL A 111 -0.34 -8.22 5.33
C VAL A 111 -1.32 -7.82 6.45
N ALA A 112 -2.53 -8.37 6.43
CA ALA A 112 -3.55 -8.08 7.44
C ALA A 112 -3.13 -8.53 8.85
N GLY A 113 -2.56 -9.74 8.96
CA GLY A 113 -2.05 -10.26 10.24
C GLY A 113 -0.89 -9.43 10.78
N PHE A 114 -0.02 -8.91 9.90
CA PHE A 114 1.02 -7.95 10.27
C PHE A 114 0.43 -6.65 10.78
N ALA A 115 -0.53 -6.04 10.05
CA ALA A 115 -1.19 -4.81 10.45
C ALA A 115 -1.80 -4.94 11.85
N LYS A 116 -2.58 -5.99 12.09
CA LYS A 116 -3.21 -6.27 13.38
C LYS A 116 -2.20 -6.36 14.53
N GLN A 117 -1.05 -7.01 14.32
CA GLN A 117 -0.02 -7.11 15.34
C GLN A 117 0.61 -5.74 15.66
N VAL A 118 0.85 -4.90 14.64
CA VAL A 118 1.37 -3.54 14.83
C VAL A 118 0.36 -2.70 15.62
N LEU A 119 -0.92 -2.73 15.23
CA LEU A 119 -1.99 -1.98 15.90
C LEU A 119 -2.15 -2.41 17.37
N SER A 120 -1.99 -3.71 17.66
CA SER A 120 -2.11 -4.26 19.01
C SER A 120 -0.90 -3.94 19.91
N GLY A 121 0.19 -3.38 19.36
CA GLY A 121 1.40 -3.06 20.14
C GLY A 121 2.14 -4.29 20.66
N GLY A 122 2.11 -5.41 19.91
CA GLY A 122 2.75 -6.66 20.33
C GLY A 122 4.24 -6.52 20.66
N HIS A 123 4.74 -7.32 21.62
CA HIS A 123 6.16 -7.38 21.97
C HIS A 123 6.75 -8.79 21.74
N PRO A 124 7.87 -8.94 21.01
CA PRO A 124 8.63 -7.87 20.35
C PRO A 124 7.84 -7.21 19.20
N PRO A 125 8.18 -5.95 18.84
CA PRO A 125 7.44 -5.22 17.81
C PRO A 125 7.49 -5.99 16.47
N PRO A 126 6.33 -6.23 15.83
CA PRO A 126 6.28 -6.93 14.56
C PRO A 126 6.92 -6.09 13.44
N GLY A 127 7.55 -6.76 12.48
CA GLY A 127 8.12 -6.12 11.29
C GLY A 127 9.54 -5.57 11.47
N ARG A 128 9.89 -4.57 10.65
CA ARG A 128 11.22 -3.96 10.58
C ARG A 128 11.13 -2.44 10.65
N THR A 129 12.14 -1.81 11.26
CA THR A 129 12.26 -0.33 11.28
C THR A 129 12.91 0.22 10.02
N ARG A 130 13.67 -0.61 9.28
CA ARG A 130 14.27 -0.25 8.00
C ARG A 130 13.46 -0.81 6.84
N PRO A 131 13.24 -0.02 5.77
CA PRO A 131 12.54 -0.52 4.59
C PRO A 131 13.31 -1.67 3.96
N PRO A 132 12.64 -2.78 3.60
CA PRO A 132 13.24 -3.76 2.71
C PRO A 132 13.46 -3.14 1.32
N ARG A 133 14.19 -3.85 0.47
CA ARG A 133 14.37 -3.49 -0.95
C ARG A 133 14.01 -4.69 -1.80
N HIS A 134 12.92 -4.57 -2.52
CA HIS A 134 12.43 -5.56 -3.45
C HIS A 134 12.87 -5.24 -4.87
N HIS A 135 13.03 -6.29 -5.67
CA HIS A 135 13.27 -6.14 -7.10
C HIS A 135 11.92 -6.09 -7.81
N ARG A 136 11.72 -5.06 -8.62
CA ARG A 136 10.50 -4.86 -9.44
C ARG A 136 10.41 -5.79 -10.66
N ARG A 137 11.39 -6.68 -10.83
CA ARG A 137 11.38 -7.64 -11.95
C ARG A 137 10.11 -8.49 -11.84
N ASP A 138 9.45 -8.67 -12.98
CA ASP A 138 8.25 -9.47 -13.13
C ASP A 138 7.01 -8.98 -12.35
N LEU A 139 7.07 -7.85 -11.64
CA LEU A 139 5.97 -7.32 -10.84
C LEU A 139 4.69 -7.19 -11.65
N ARG A 140 4.76 -6.57 -12.83
CA ARG A 140 3.60 -6.40 -13.72
C ARG A 140 3.02 -7.75 -14.17
N ALA A 141 3.87 -8.74 -14.43
CA ALA A 141 3.41 -10.08 -14.79
C ALA A 141 2.71 -10.78 -13.61
N ARG A 142 3.25 -10.64 -12.40
CA ARG A 142 2.67 -11.17 -11.17
C ARG A 142 1.33 -10.51 -10.84
N LEU A 143 1.23 -9.19 -11.00
CA LEU A 143 0.00 -8.44 -10.79
C LEU A 143 -1.13 -8.94 -11.70
N ARG A 144 -0.84 -9.19 -12.98
CA ARG A 144 -1.80 -9.78 -13.92
C ARG A 144 -2.32 -11.15 -13.46
N GLY A 145 -1.52 -11.90 -12.72
CA GLY A 145 -1.91 -13.19 -12.14
C GLY A 145 -3.01 -13.12 -11.08
N PHE A 146 -3.35 -11.94 -10.57
CA PHE A 146 -4.49 -11.76 -9.66
C PHE A 146 -5.83 -11.65 -10.38
N LEU A 147 -5.83 -11.39 -11.68
CA LEU A 147 -7.05 -11.37 -12.48
C LEU A 147 -7.68 -12.77 -12.56
N PRO A 148 -9.02 -12.87 -12.62
CA PRO A 148 -9.67 -14.16 -12.85
C PRO A 148 -9.23 -14.75 -14.20
N ALA A 149 -9.06 -16.07 -14.24
CA ALA A 149 -8.93 -16.78 -15.51
C ALA A 149 -10.20 -16.53 -16.34
N ARG A 150 -10.02 -16.08 -17.58
CA ARG A 150 -11.11 -15.89 -18.53
C ARG A 150 -11.63 -17.21 -19.06
#